data_AF-A0A1V6EAL9-F1
#
_entry.id   AF-A0A1V6EAL9-F1
#
_cell.length_a   1.000
_cell.length_b   1.000
_cell.length_c   1.000
_cell.angle_alpha   90.00
_cell.angle_beta   90.00
_cell.angle_gamma   90.00
#
_symmetry.space_group_name_H-M   'P 1'
#
loop_
_entity.id
_entity.type
_entity.pdbx_description
1 polymer ?
#
loop_
_entity_poly.entity_id
_entity_poly.type
_entity_poly.pdbx_seq_one_letter_code
_entity_poly.pdbx_strand_id
1 'polypeptide(L)'
;MNRSVKGAAISSLLFDLVYEDPTRLVYIITAVTPQRKRVQVRLVVAKNHEECSAALTRECALLETLGARAPGRIFVPEQQGQFFLPDRHHRKEVKREIFAYLGTAPETLTPLYVVSSTQLGPHGSKPLRYSVKETETLKCSLVGLLAGCYDEATFSGVDVNDLAPECLSVAERTENRLSLVLTQCPMIRKRLPSGRFIQKLVFGTLRSGKTILPVAPARPDLLFQALANEVGGEKARAWCHAFTDQYKRRGNPPLPDRDVDLPGKDYIDALADAAGL
;
A
#
# COMPACT_ATOMS: atom_id res chain seq x y z
N MET A 1 8.23 -12.83 -19.65
CA MET A 1 7.55 -14.02 -20.20
C MET A 1 7.52 -15.12 -19.14
N ASN A 2 6.46 -15.20 -18.34
CA ASN A 2 6.29 -16.24 -17.32
C ASN A 2 5.65 -17.47 -17.96
N ARG A 3 6.46 -18.48 -18.29
CA ARG A 3 5.96 -19.82 -18.60
C ARG A 3 5.41 -20.42 -17.31
N SER A 4 4.09 -20.40 -17.21
CA SER A 4 3.31 -21.20 -16.26
C SER A 4 3.89 -22.61 -16.18
N VAL A 5 4.35 -22.99 -14.98
CA VAL A 5 4.76 -24.36 -14.65
C VAL A 5 3.49 -25.19 -14.48
N LYS A 6 2.70 -25.35 -15.55
CA LYS A 6 1.56 -26.28 -15.57
C LYS A 6 2.12 -27.69 -15.71
N GLY A 7 2.08 -28.47 -14.64
CA GLY A 7 2.30 -29.92 -14.66
C GLY A 7 3.71 -30.43 -14.32
N ALA A 8 4.66 -29.58 -13.92
CA ALA A 8 5.92 -30.10 -13.36
C ALA A 8 5.69 -30.49 -11.89
N ALA A 9 6.05 -31.73 -11.53
CA ALA A 9 6.04 -32.16 -10.14
C ALA A 9 6.89 -31.19 -9.30
N ILE A 10 6.41 -30.83 -8.12
CA ILE A 10 7.16 -30.01 -7.17
C ILE A 10 8.03 -30.98 -6.35
N SER A 11 9.34 -30.76 -6.33
CA SER A 11 10.27 -31.58 -5.54
C SER A 11 10.37 -31.11 -4.09
N SER A 12 10.24 -29.80 -3.85
CA SER A 12 10.23 -29.24 -2.51
C SER A 12 9.54 -27.88 -2.45
N LEU A 13 9.04 -27.54 -1.27
CA LEU A 13 8.50 -26.23 -0.91
C LEU A 13 9.28 -25.71 0.30
N LEU A 14 9.73 -24.46 0.21
CA LEU A 14 10.30 -23.71 1.33
C LEU A 14 9.33 -22.60 1.72
N PHE A 15 9.09 -22.42 3.01
CA PHE A 15 8.18 -21.40 3.54
C PHE A 15 8.97 -20.48 4.45
N ASP A 16 9.20 -19.25 4.00
CA ASP A 16 9.91 -18.23 4.75
C ASP A 16 8.90 -17.20 5.29
N LEU A 17 8.73 -17.13 6.61
CA LEU A 17 7.91 -16.08 7.22
C LEU A 17 8.63 -14.74 7.09
N VAL A 18 8.05 -13.82 6.31
CA VAL A 18 8.66 -12.51 6.02
C VAL A 18 7.99 -11.36 6.74
N TYR A 19 6.74 -11.53 7.17
CA TYR A 19 6.02 -10.49 7.89
C TYR A 19 4.86 -11.08 8.72
N GLU A 20 4.59 -10.47 9.87
CA GLU A 20 3.51 -10.83 10.77
C GLU A 20 2.90 -9.56 11.37
N ASP A 21 1.56 -9.50 11.38
CA ASP A 21 0.79 -8.45 12.07
C ASP A 21 -0.32 -9.09 12.92
N PRO A 22 -1.10 -8.34 13.71
CA PRO A 22 -2.16 -8.93 14.54
C PRO A 22 -3.22 -9.76 13.79
N THR A 23 -3.38 -9.57 12.48
CA THR A 23 -4.38 -10.21 11.63
C THR A 23 -3.84 -11.35 10.77
N ARG A 24 -2.55 -11.34 10.39
CA ARG A 24 -2.02 -12.24 9.36
C ARG A 24 -0.58 -12.70 9.58
N LEU A 25 -0.24 -13.76 8.86
CA LEU A 25 1.10 -14.25 8.60
C LEU A 25 1.37 -14.16 7.11
N VAL A 26 2.53 -13.63 6.72
CA VAL A 26 2.95 -13.50 5.33
C VAL A 26 4.19 -14.33 5.09
N TYR A 27 4.08 -15.28 4.18
CA TYR A 27 5.16 -16.17 3.78
C TYR A 27 5.58 -15.88 2.33
N ILE A 28 6.87 -16.03 2.06
CA ILE A 28 7.35 -16.33 0.71
C ILE A 28 7.46 -17.84 0.61
N ILE A 29 6.76 -18.42 -0.36
CA ILE A 29 6.88 -19.84 -0.70
C ILE A 29 7.79 -19.95 -1.90
N THR A 30 8.91 -20.66 -1.75
CA THR A 30 9.77 -21.04 -2.87
C THR A 30 9.48 -22.49 -3.26
N ALA A 31 8.84 -22.68 -4.41
CA ALA A 31 8.63 -23.99 -5.01
C ALA A 31 9.79 -24.36 -5.92
N VAL A 32 10.36 -25.54 -5.72
CA VAL A 32 11.46 -26.08 -6.53
C VAL A 32 10.97 -27.28 -7.32
N THR A 33 11.30 -27.33 -8.60
CA THR A 33 11.03 -28.47 -9.49
C THR A 33 12.22 -29.44 -9.52
N PRO A 34 12.05 -30.71 -9.94
CA PRO A 34 13.15 -31.64 -10.16
C PRO A 34 14.26 -31.09 -11.05
N GLN A 35 13.92 -30.22 -12.01
CA GLN A 35 14.87 -29.53 -12.88
C GLN A 35 15.53 -28.30 -12.21
N ARG A 36 15.41 -28.17 -10.88
CA ARG A 36 15.93 -27.07 -10.05
C ARG A 36 15.42 -25.67 -10.41
N LYS A 37 14.35 -25.56 -11.22
CA LYS A 37 13.67 -24.27 -11.44
C LYS A 37 12.96 -23.87 -10.15
N ARG A 38 13.07 -22.60 -9.79
CA ARG A 38 12.46 -22.00 -8.61
C ARG A 38 11.33 -21.06 -9.03
N VAL A 39 10.22 -21.14 -8.33
CA VAL A 39 9.10 -20.21 -8.45
C VAL A 39 8.80 -19.67 -7.06
N GLN A 40 8.66 -18.35 -6.94
CA GLN A 40 8.31 -17.70 -5.69
C GLN A 40 6.88 -17.20 -5.75
N VAL A 41 6.11 -17.47 -4.70
CA VAL A 41 4.77 -16.93 -4.49
C VAL A 41 4.66 -16.36 -3.09
N ARG A 42 3.87 -15.29 -2.93
CA ARG A 42 3.55 -14.74 -1.62
C ARG A 42 2.27 -15.39 -1.12
N LEU A 43 2.32 -16.02 0.04
CA LEU A 43 1.15 -16.58 0.73
C LEU A 43 0.80 -15.69 1.92
N VAL A 44 -0.46 -15.28 2.02
CA VAL A 44 -0.99 -14.53 3.15
C VAL A 44 -2.04 -15.38 3.84
N VAL A 45 -1.86 -15.60 5.15
CA VAL A 45 -2.69 -16.50 5.95
C VAL A 45 -3.29 -15.73 7.13
N ALA A 46 -4.59 -15.85 7.36
CA ALA A 46 -5.22 -15.29 8.54
C ALA A 46 -4.70 -15.96 9.83
N LYS A 47 -4.61 -15.21 10.92
CA LYS A 47 -4.20 -15.79 12.22
C LYS A 47 -5.29 -16.62 12.91
N ASN A 48 -6.54 -16.38 12.56
CA ASN A 48 -7.68 -17.16 13.05
C ASN A 48 -8.80 -17.27 12.02
N HIS A 49 -9.71 -18.20 12.27
CA HIS A 49 -10.85 -18.52 11.42
C HIS A 49 -12.01 -17.52 11.48
N GLU A 50 -12.01 -16.59 12.43
CA GLU A 50 -13.11 -15.66 12.68
C GLU A 50 -12.76 -14.27 12.13
N GLU A 51 -12.41 -13.33 12.99
CA GLU A 51 -12.24 -11.92 12.68
C GLU A 51 -11.08 -11.67 11.69
N CYS A 52 -9.98 -12.43 11.81
CA CYS A 52 -8.85 -12.30 10.89
C CYS A 52 -9.20 -12.84 9.51
N SER A 53 -9.85 -14.00 9.43
CA SER A 53 -10.28 -14.56 8.14
C SER A 53 -11.29 -13.64 7.46
N ALA A 54 -12.28 -13.12 8.19
CA ALA A 54 -13.23 -12.16 7.65
C ALA A 54 -12.57 -10.85 7.17
N ALA A 55 -11.54 -10.37 7.87
CA ALA A 55 -10.77 -9.20 7.46
C ALA A 55 -9.98 -9.45 6.16
N LEU A 56 -9.29 -10.58 6.05
CA LEU A 56 -8.49 -10.91 4.87
C LEU A 56 -9.36 -11.22 3.65
N THR A 57 -10.53 -11.86 3.82
CA THR A 57 -11.49 -12.05 2.72
C THR A 57 -11.93 -10.71 2.13
N ARG A 58 -12.24 -9.72 3.00
CA ARG A 58 -12.58 -8.37 2.54
C ARG A 58 -11.41 -7.71 1.83
N GLU A 59 -10.22 -7.76 2.41
CA GLU A 59 -9.03 -7.20 1.79
C GLU A 59 -8.74 -7.79 0.41
N CYS A 60 -8.86 -9.11 0.24
CA CYS A 60 -8.66 -9.80 -1.03
C CYS A 60 -9.52 -9.17 -2.14
N ALA A 61 -10.82 -8.97 -1.88
CA ALA A 61 -11.73 -8.31 -2.82
C ALA A 61 -11.39 -6.83 -3.09
N LEU A 62 -10.87 -6.12 -2.07
CA LEU A 62 -10.40 -4.74 -2.24
C LEU A 62 -9.17 -4.68 -3.13
N LEU A 63 -8.19 -5.57 -2.93
CA LEU A 63 -6.98 -5.64 -3.74
C LEU A 63 -7.29 -5.97 -5.20
N GLU A 64 -8.23 -6.87 -5.47
CA GLU A 64 -8.71 -7.13 -6.84
C GLU A 64 -9.32 -5.87 -7.47
N THR A 65 -10.20 -5.18 -6.73
CA THR A 65 -10.82 -3.93 -7.18
C THR A 65 -9.78 -2.84 -7.48
N LEU A 66 -8.79 -2.68 -6.60
CA LEU A 66 -7.72 -1.69 -6.78
C LEU A 66 -6.76 -2.11 -7.89
N GLY A 67 -6.51 -3.41 -8.08
CA GLY A 67 -5.67 -3.94 -9.14
C GLY A 67 -6.19 -3.61 -10.54
N ALA A 68 -7.52 -3.54 -10.70
CA ALA A 68 -8.13 -3.05 -11.93
C ALA A 68 -7.94 -1.54 -12.14
N ARG A 69 -7.84 -0.75 -11.05
CA ARG A 69 -7.67 0.71 -11.11
C ARG A 69 -6.21 1.13 -11.32
N ALA A 70 -5.26 0.45 -10.67
CA ALA A 70 -3.83 0.72 -10.73
C ALA A 70 -3.00 -0.56 -11.06
N PRO A 71 -3.10 -1.10 -12.30
CA PRO A 71 -2.44 -2.34 -12.67
C PRO A 71 -0.91 -2.31 -12.45
N GLY A 72 -0.35 -3.40 -11.94
CA GLY A 72 1.08 -3.53 -11.69
C GLY A 72 1.62 -2.78 -10.46
N ARG A 73 0.77 -2.03 -9.75
CA ARG A 73 1.11 -1.33 -8.50
C ARG A 73 0.33 -1.82 -7.29
N ILE A 74 -0.54 -2.80 -7.51
CA ILE A 74 -1.30 -3.50 -6.47
C ILE A 74 -0.90 -4.96 -6.52
N PHE A 75 -0.66 -5.56 -5.35
CA PHE A 75 -0.54 -7.00 -5.25
C PHE A 75 -1.93 -7.61 -5.47
N VAL A 76 -2.11 -8.33 -6.58
CA VAL A 76 -3.37 -8.97 -6.92
C VAL A 76 -3.29 -10.45 -6.52
N PRO A 77 -4.16 -10.92 -5.61
CA PRO A 77 -4.28 -12.34 -5.31
C PRO A 77 -4.62 -13.14 -6.58
N GLU A 78 -3.91 -14.25 -6.80
CA GLU A 78 -4.17 -15.15 -7.94
C GLU A 78 -5.06 -16.33 -7.55
N GLN A 79 -4.93 -16.79 -6.31
CA GLN A 79 -5.75 -17.86 -5.74
C GLN A 79 -6.08 -17.54 -4.28
N GLN A 80 -7.24 -18.01 -3.85
CA GLN A 80 -7.68 -17.96 -2.47
C GLN A 80 -8.21 -19.33 -2.05
N GLY A 81 -8.18 -19.60 -0.75
CA GLY A 81 -8.63 -20.87 -0.21
C GLY A 81 -8.67 -20.84 1.31
N GLN A 82 -8.82 -22.03 1.89
CA GLN A 82 -8.90 -22.21 3.33
C GLN A 82 -7.97 -23.35 3.75
N PHE A 83 -7.29 -23.16 4.88
CA PHE A 83 -6.60 -24.21 5.60
C PHE A 83 -7.52 -24.77 6.67
N PHE A 84 -7.72 -26.08 6.67
CA PHE A 84 -8.42 -26.75 7.75
C PHE A 84 -7.41 -27.10 8.85
N LEU A 85 -7.53 -26.44 10.01
CA LEU A 85 -6.76 -26.83 11.19
C LEU A 85 -7.64 -27.68 12.11
N PRO A 86 -7.30 -28.96 12.35
CA PRO A 86 -8.05 -29.78 13.28
C PRO A 86 -7.93 -29.19 14.69
N ASP A 87 -9.04 -29.21 15.43
CA ASP A 87 -9.03 -28.79 16.82
C ASP A 87 -8.08 -29.67 17.65
N ARG A 88 -7.30 -29.04 18.54
CA ARG A 88 -6.33 -29.72 19.42
C ARG A 88 -7.00 -30.75 20.33
N HIS A 89 -8.30 -30.62 20.58
CA HIS A 89 -9.09 -31.52 21.42
C HIS A 89 -10.07 -32.40 20.62
N HIS A 90 -9.92 -32.47 19.29
CA HIS A 90 -10.80 -33.24 18.39
C HIS A 90 -12.30 -32.97 18.59
N ARG A 91 -12.67 -31.76 19.04
CA ARG A 91 -14.09 -31.39 19.18
C ARG A 91 -14.68 -31.25 17.78
N LYS A 92 -15.67 -32.09 17.46
CA LYS A 92 -16.33 -32.12 16.14
C LYS A 92 -16.98 -30.78 15.74
N GLU A 93 -17.27 -29.94 16.72
CA GLU A 93 -18.03 -28.69 16.54
C GLU A 93 -17.16 -27.47 16.19
N VAL A 94 -15.83 -27.55 16.37
CA VAL A 94 -14.92 -26.41 16.12
C VAL A 94 -14.07 -26.70 14.88
N LYS A 95 -14.63 -26.40 13.70
CA LYS A 95 -13.88 -26.43 12.44
C LYS A 95 -13.18 -25.08 12.27
N ARG A 96 -11.85 -25.05 12.45
CA ARG A 96 -11.05 -23.85 12.19
C ARG A 96 -10.65 -23.81 10.72
N GLU A 97 -11.49 -23.18 9.93
CA GLU A 97 -11.21 -22.86 8.53
C GLU A 97 -10.52 -21.51 8.45
N ILE A 98 -9.21 -21.53 8.24
CA ILE A 98 -8.39 -20.32 8.17
C ILE A 98 -8.30 -19.86 6.72
N PHE A 99 -8.78 -18.66 6.43
CA PHE A 99 -8.66 -18.08 5.10
C PHE A 99 -7.21 -17.75 4.74
N ALA A 100 -6.87 -17.97 3.48
CA ALA A 100 -5.59 -17.60 2.91
C ALA A 100 -5.72 -17.24 1.43
N TYR A 101 -4.80 -16.41 0.95
CA TYR A 101 -4.65 -16.12 -0.47
C TYR A 101 -3.18 -16.11 -0.87
N LEU A 102 -2.91 -16.38 -2.14
CA LEU A 102 -1.57 -16.37 -2.72
C LEU A 102 -1.56 -15.62 -4.04
N GLY A 103 -0.42 -15.05 -4.38
CA GLY A 103 -0.19 -14.38 -5.67
C GLY A 103 1.29 -14.30 -5.99
N THR A 104 1.60 -14.15 -7.28
CA THR A 104 2.98 -13.87 -7.70
C THR A 104 3.25 -12.37 -7.63
N ALA A 105 4.44 -12.03 -7.14
CA ALA A 105 5.00 -10.71 -7.36
C ALA A 105 6.10 -10.86 -8.41
N PRO A 106 6.22 -9.93 -9.38
CA PRO A 106 7.28 -9.98 -10.38
C PRO A 106 8.67 -9.81 -9.75
N GLU A 107 8.73 -9.21 -8.57
CA GLU A 107 9.94 -8.87 -7.82
C GLU A 107 9.74 -9.15 -6.33
N THR A 108 10.83 -9.27 -5.58
CA THR A 108 10.77 -9.37 -4.13
C THR A 108 10.12 -8.11 -3.56
N LEU A 109 9.06 -8.29 -2.78
CA LEU A 109 8.34 -7.20 -2.12
C LEU A 109 8.73 -7.14 -0.65
N THR A 110 9.37 -6.04 -0.26
CA THR A 110 9.78 -5.81 1.12
C THR A 110 8.87 -4.77 1.77
N PRO A 111 8.12 -5.10 2.84
CA PRO A 111 7.25 -4.16 3.53
C PRO A 111 8.02 -2.95 4.07
N LEU A 112 7.37 -1.80 4.16
CA LEU A 112 7.96 -0.57 4.70
C LEU A 112 7.69 -0.36 6.19
N TYR A 113 8.56 0.43 6.82
CA TYR A 113 8.31 1.04 8.12
C TYR A 113 8.77 2.51 8.13
N VAL A 114 8.28 3.29 9.09
CA VAL A 114 8.71 4.66 9.33
C VAL A 114 9.90 4.67 10.28
N VAL A 115 11.06 5.12 9.79
CA VAL A 115 12.32 5.21 10.57
C VAL A 115 12.36 6.51 11.36
N SER A 116 12.02 7.62 10.72
CA SER A 116 12.00 8.98 11.28
C SER A 116 10.88 9.79 10.62
N SER A 117 10.71 11.05 11.03
CA SER A 117 9.77 11.98 10.38
C SER A 117 10.13 12.32 8.93
N THR A 118 11.33 11.94 8.47
CA THR A 118 11.84 12.25 7.12
C THR A 118 12.25 11.03 6.31
N GLN A 119 12.30 9.83 6.90
CA GLN A 119 12.86 8.64 6.26
C GLN A 119 11.99 7.39 6.46
N LEU A 120 11.82 6.65 5.37
CA LEU A 120 11.28 5.29 5.36
C LEU A 120 12.43 4.27 5.41
N GLY A 121 12.10 3.04 5.76
CA GLY A 121 13.03 1.90 5.70
C GLY A 121 12.30 0.62 5.29
N PRO A 122 13.01 -0.34 4.67
CA PRO A 122 12.48 -1.68 4.43
C PRO A 122 12.56 -2.53 5.70
N HIS A 123 11.52 -3.31 5.98
CA HIS A 123 11.57 -4.37 7.01
C HIS A 123 12.64 -5.40 6.66
N GLY A 124 13.35 -5.91 7.66
CA GLY A 124 14.41 -6.90 7.44
C GLY A 124 15.20 -7.22 8.71
N SER A 125 16.16 -8.14 8.59
CA SER A 125 16.99 -8.61 9.71
C SER A 125 17.96 -7.56 10.26
N LYS A 126 18.20 -6.47 9.51
CA LYS A 126 19.01 -5.33 9.93
C LYS A 126 18.24 -4.03 9.69
N PRO A 127 18.27 -3.06 10.63
CA PRO A 127 17.68 -1.76 10.41
C PRO A 127 18.36 -1.07 9.22
N LEU A 128 17.61 -0.91 8.13
CA LEU A 128 18.03 -0.16 6.95
C LEU A 128 17.13 1.06 6.83
N ARG A 129 17.69 2.15 6.32
CA ARG A 129 16.94 3.38 6.04
C ARG A 129 17.25 3.84 4.63
N TYR A 130 16.21 4.22 3.91
CA TYR A 130 16.37 4.94 2.66
C TYR A 130 16.91 6.33 2.95
N SER A 131 17.71 6.88 2.05
CA SER A 131 18.07 8.29 2.06
C SER A 131 16.81 9.18 2.02
N VAL A 132 16.97 10.45 2.41
CA VAL A 132 15.87 11.43 2.30
C VAL A 132 15.39 11.53 0.86
N LYS A 133 16.31 11.53 -0.12
CA LYS A 133 15.97 11.59 -1.55
C LYS A 133 15.16 10.38 -2.02
N GLU A 134 15.54 9.18 -1.60
CA GLU A 134 14.78 7.96 -1.89
C GLU A 134 13.42 7.98 -1.21
N THR A 135 13.34 8.48 0.02
CA THR A 135 12.06 8.63 0.74
C THR A 135 11.13 9.61 0.02
N GLU A 136 11.64 10.75 -0.46
CA GLU A 136 10.85 11.69 -1.27
C GLU A 136 10.37 11.06 -2.60
N THR A 137 11.20 10.21 -3.21
CA THR A 137 10.81 9.44 -4.40
C THR A 137 9.68 8.44 -4.07
N LEU A 138 9.78 7.76 -2.92
CA LEU A 138 8.72 6.87 -2.43
C LEU A 138 7.44 7.63 -2.11
N LYS A 139 7.50 8.82 -1.51
CA LYS A 139 6.33 9.68 -1.28
C LYS A 139 5.65 10.06 -2.60
N CYS A 140 6.41 10.45 -3.62
CA CYS A 140 5.87 10.72 -4.95
C CYS A 140 5.20 9.47 -5.55
N SER A 141 5.84 8.30 -5.43
CA SER A 141 5.24 7.04 -5.84
C SER A 141 3.96 6.74 -5.06
N LEU A 142 3.89 7.05 -3.77
CA LEU A 142 2.69 6.83 -2.94
C LEU A 142 1.55 7.75 -3.40
N VAL A 143 1.84 9.02 -3.65
CA VAL A 143 0.85 9.98 -4.20
C VAL A 143 0.28 9.46 -5.52
N GLY A 144 1.14 9.06 -6.46
CA GLY A 144 0.70 8.48 -7.73
C GLY A 144 -0.12 7.20 -7.53
N LEU A 145 0.31 6.31 -6.64
CA LEU A 145 -0.38 5.05 -6.35
C LEU A 145 -1.81 5.29 -5.85
N LEU A 146 -1.97 6.21 -4.90
CA LEU A 146 -3.27 6.55 -4.33
C LEU A 146 -4.16 7.27 -5.35
N ALA A 147 -3.56 8.11 -6.21
CA ALA A 147 -4.29 8.77 -7.29
C ALA A 147 -4.81 7.78 -8.33
N GLY A 148 -4.01 6.78 -8.71
CA GLY A 148 -4.43 5.69 -9.59
C GLY A 148 -5.51 4.80 -8.97
N CYS A 149 -5.51 4.66 -7.65
CA CYS A 149 -6.57 3.95 -6.91
C CYS A 149 -7.89 4.74 -6.78
N TYR A 150 -7.87 6.04 -7.04
CA TYR A 150 -9.01 6.93 -6.80
C TYR A 150 -9.99 6.91 -7.99
N ASP A 151 -11.25 6.62 -7.70
CA ASP A 151 -12.36 6.65 -8.64
C ASP A 151 -13.25 7.86 -8.34
N GLU A 152 -13.20 8.82 -9.26
CA GLU A 152 -13.95 10.06 -9.17
C GLU A 152 -15.44 9.89 -9.43
N ALA A 153 -15.84 8.92 -10.27
CA ALA A 153 -17.26 8.70 -10.59
C ALA A 153 -18.01 8.20 -9.35
N THR A 154 -17.36 7.43 -8.50
CA THR A 154 -17.93 6.90 -7.26
C THR A 154 -17.48 7.64 -6.00
N PHE A 155 -16.63 8.67 -6.14
CA PHE A 155 -15.92 9.34 -5.05
C PHE A 155 -15.33 8.35 -4.05
N SER A 156 -14.60 7.36 -4.56
CA SER A 156 -14.03 6.28 -3.75
C SER A 156 -12.54 6.11 -3.96
N GLY A 157 -11.80 5.90 -2.87
CA GLY A 157 -10.35 5.71 -2.94
C GLY A 157 -9.77 5.29 -1.60
N VAL A 158 -8.45 5.13 -1.57
CA VAL A 158 -7.70 4.77 -0.37
C VAL A 158 -7.32 6.05 0.38
N ASP A 159 -7.73 6.17 1.64
CA ASP A 159 -7.25 7.23 2.53
C ASP A 159 -5.95 6.76 3.17
N VAL A 160 -4.89 7.54 3.00
CA VAL A 160 -3.56 7.17 3.51
C VAL A 160 -3.53 7.03 5.03
N ASN A 161 -4.44 7.66 5.76
CA ASN A 161 -4.52 7.53 7.22
C ASN A 161 -5.09 6.17 7.66
N ASP A 162 -5.69 5.40 6.75
CA ASP A 162 -6.11 4.02 7.01
C ASP A 162 -4.98 3.03 6.74
N LEU A 163 -3.85 3.48 6.17
CA LEU A 163 -2.72 2.63 5.86
C LEU A 163 -1.71 2.60 7.00
N ALA A 164 -1.29 1.39 7.36
CA ALA A 164 -0.02 1.21 8.03
C ALA A 164 1.11 1.27 6.97
N PRO A 165 2.34 1.68 7.34
CA PRO A 165 3.49 1.61 6.45
C PRO A 165 3.67 0.23 5.80
N GLU A 166 3.37 -0.83 6.55
CA GLU A 166 3.49 -2.22 6.13
C GLU A 166 2.47 -2.65 5.07
N CYS A 167 1.40 -1.86 4.87
CA CYS A 167 0.51 -2.05 3.74
C CYS A 167 1.23 -1.80 2.40
N LEU A 168 2.31 -1.03 2.43
CA LEU A 168 3.15 -0.69 1.29
C LEU A 168 4.41 -1.56 1.30
N SER A 169 4.76 -2.11 0.13
CA SER A 169 6.04 -2.78 -0.08
C SER A 169 6.81 -2.09 -1.20
N VAL A 170 8.14 -2.10 -1.08
CA VAL A 170 9.03 -1.70 -2.17
C VAL A 170 9.33 -2.93 -3.02
N ALA A 171 9.17 -2.77 -4.33
CA ALA A 171 9.71 -3.70 -5.31
C ALA A 171 11.09 -3.19 -5.75
N GLU A 172 12.14 -3.96 -5.45
CA GLU A 172 13.51 -3.64 -5.89
C GLU A 172 13.67 -3.92 -7.38
N ARG A 173 13.64 -2.86 -8.19
CA ARG A 173 13.96 -2.94 -9.62
C ARG A 173 15.46 -2.94 -9.82
N THR A 174 15.93 -3.72 -10.80
CA THR A 174 17.32 -3.83 -11.24
C THR A 174 17.97 -2.52 -11.74
N GLU A 175 17.21 -1.42 -11.84
CA GLU A 175 17.65 -0.12 -12.37
C GLU A 175 17.58 1.04 -11.35
N ASN A 176 17.76 0.78 -10.05
CA ASN A 176 17.73 1.80 -8.97
C ASN A 176 16.42 2.61 -8.89
N ARG A 177 15.33 2.14 -9.48
CA ARG A 177 14.01 2.77 -9.37
C ARG A 177 13.17 2.04 -8.32
N LEU A 178 13.10 2.65 -7.13
CA LEU A 178 12.18 2.20 -6.09
C LEU A 178 10.75 2.42 -6.57
N SER A 179 9.96 1.33 -6.60
CA SER A 179 8.53 1.40 -6.91
C SER A 179 7.72 0.87 -5.74
N LEU A 180 6.62 1.55 -5.43
CA LEU A 180 5.69 1.12 -4.38
C LEU A 180 4.60 0.23 -4.93
N VAL A 181 4.35 -0.84 -4.19
CA VAL A 181 3.23 -1.75 -4.40
C VAL A 181 2.34 -1.73 -3.16
N LEU A 182 1.04 -1.51 -3.34
CA LEU A 182 0.06 -1.73 -2.27
C LEU A 182 -0.15 -3.23 -2.11
N THR A 183 0.24 -3.76 -0.96
CA THR A 183 0.15 -5.20 -0.67
C THR A 183 -0.97 -5.55 0.30
N GLN A 184 -1.54 -4.54 0.95
CA GLN A 184 -2.66 -4.67 1.88
C GLN A 184 -3.53 -3.42 1.77
N CYS A 185 -4.84 -3.57 1.98
CA CYS A 185 -5.77 -2.45 1.97
C CYS A 185 -6.91 -2.72 2.97
N PRO A 186 -6.90 -2.06 4.14
CA PRO A 186 -7.94 -2.29 5.14
C PRO A 186 -9.33 -1.91 4.66
N MET A 187 -9.43 -0.82 3.88
CA MET A 187 -10.70 -0.34 3.32
C MET A 187 -10.54 0.65 2.17
N ILE A 188 -11.56 0.72 1.32
CA ILE A 188 -11.78 1.83 0.38
C ILE A 188 -12.81 2.79 1.00
N ARG A 189 -12.45 4.07 1.11
CA ARG A 189 -13.36 5.12 1.56
C ARG A 189 -14.30 5.51 0.43
N LYS A 190 -15.57 5.72 0.76
CA LYS A 190 -16.58 6.32 -0.12
C LYS A 190 -16.85 7.76 0.30
N ARG A 191 -17.52 8.55 -0.56
CA ARG A 191 -17.84 9.96 -0.30
C ARG A 191 -16.58 10.79 -0.01
N LEU A 192 -15.56 10.56 -0.83
CA LEU A 192 -14.30 11.27 -0.80
C LEU A 192 -14.19 12.12 -2.08
N PRO A 193 -14.75 13.34 -2.13
CA PRO A 193 -14.57 14.23 -3.28
C PRO A 193 -13.09 14.55 -3.51
N SER A 194 -12.72 14.90 -4.74
CA SER A 194 -11.32 15.12 -5.14
C SER A 194 -10.59 16.14 -4.27
N GLY A 195 -11.22 17.27 -3.93
CA GLY A 195 -10.62 18.25 -3.00
C GLY A 195 -10.32 17.68 -1.61
N ARG A 196 -11.19 16.80 -1.09
CA ARG A 196 -10.96 16.07 0.17
C ARG A 196 -9.92 14.97 0.01
N PHE A 197 -9.84 14.32 -1.15
CA PHE A 197 -8.79 13.35 -1.45
C PHE A 197 -7.41 14.03 -1.44
N ILE A 198 -7.25 15.17 -2.13
CA ILE A 198 -6.00 15.94 -2.10
C ILE A 198 -5.68 16.42 -0.69
N GLN A 199 -6.67 16.90 0.06
CA GLN A 199 -6.48 17.25 1.48
C GLN A 199 -5.89 16.07 2.28
N LYS A 200 -6.36 14.84 2.03
CA LYS A 200 -5.84 13.64 2.69
C LYS A 200 -4.42 13.27 2.26
N LEU A 201 -4.01 13.58 1.03
CA LEU A 201 -2.63 13.42 0.58
C LEU A 201 -1.70 14.48 1.21
N VAL A 202 -2.14 15.74 1.26
CA VAL A 202 -1.36 16.86 1.80
C VAL A 202 -1.13 16.71 3.30
N PHE A 203 -2.18 16.39 4.07
CA PHE A 203 -2.10 16.30 5.54
C PHE A 203 -2.03 14.86 6.07
N GLY A 204 -1.94 13.88 5.17
CA GLY A 204 -1.85 12.48 5.52
C GLY A 204 -0.49 12.13 6.14
N THR A 205 -0.49 11.13 7.01
CA THR A 205 0.74 10.63 7.64
C THR A 205 0.78 9.12 7.68
N LEU A 206 1.98 8.57 7.63
CA LEU A 206 2.27 7.18 7.96
C LEU A 206 2.88 7.11 9.37
N ARG A 207 2.62 6.03 10.12
CA ARG A 207 3.06 5.88 11.51
C ARG A 207 3.61 4.49 11.80
N SER A 208 4.78 4.44 12.44
CA SER A 208 5.33 3.24 13.09
C SER A 208 5.65 3.57 14.55
N GLY A 209 4.90 2.99 15.48
CA GLY A 209 5.06 3.26 16.91
C GLY A 209 4.81 4.75 17.26
N LYS A 210 5.84 5.45 17.74
CA LYS A 210 5.77 6.89 18.05
C LYS A 210 6.20 7.78 16.88
N THR A 211 6.79 7.20 15.84
CA THR A 211 7.34 7.95 14.71
C THR A 211 6.27 8.16 13.66
N ILE A 212 6.15 9.39 13.19
CA ILE A 212 5.14 9.83 12.22
C ILE A 212 5.86 10.52 11.06
N LEU A 213 5.52 10.15 9.82
CA LEU A 213 6.07 10.69 8.58
C LEU A 213 4.95 11.33 7.75
N PRO A 214 5.07 12.61 7.34
CA PRO A 214 4.16 13.23 6.37
C PRO A 214 4.21 12.51 5.03
N VAL A 215 3.04 12.29 4.43
CA VAL A 215 2.91 11.62 3.13
C VAL A 215 3.27 12.56 1.98
N ALA A 216 2.88 13.83 2.10
CA ALA A 216 3.21 14.84 1.10
C ALA A 216 4.73 14.94 0.92
N PRO A 217 5.24 14.93 -0.33
CA PRO A 217 6.61 15.33 -0.61
C PRO A 217 6.90 16.72 -0.04
N ALA A 218 8.11 16.95 0.46
CA ALA A 218 8.51 18.24 1.05
C ALA A 218 8.37 19.40 0.05
N ARG A 219 8.47 19.09 -1.25
CA ARG A 219 8.29 20.04 -2.35
C ARG A 219 6.88 19.93 -2.96
N PRO A 220 6.08 21.01 -2.95
CA PRO A 220 4.71 21.02 -3.53
C PRO A 220 4.67 20.66 -5.02
N ASP A 221 5.67 21.09 -5.78
CA ASP A 221 5.74 20.79 -7.22
C ASP A 221 5.88 19.29 -7.49
N LEU A 222 6.55 18.55 -6.60
CA LEU A 222 6.65 17.09 -6.71
C LEU A 222 5.31 16.40 -6.42
N LEU A 223 4.49 16.95 -5.52
CA LEU A 223 3.14 16.45 -5.28
C LEU A 223 2.27 16.62 -6.54
N PHE A 224 2.28 17.82 -7.13
CA PHE A 224 1.53 18.09 -8.36
C PHE A 224 2.02 17.22 -9.52
N GLN A 225 3.35 17.12 -9.72
CA GLN A 225 3.92 16.27 -10.76
C GLN A 225 3.54 14.80 -10.59
N ALA A 226 3.56 14.27 -9.36
CA ALA A 226 3.15 12.90 -9.08
C ALA A 226 1.67 12.65 -9.44
N LEU A 227 0.79 13.61 -9.16
CA LEU A 227 -0.61 13.56 -9.58
C LEU A 227 -0.75 13.63 -11.10
N ALA A 228 -0.13 14.63 -11.73
CA ALA A 228 -0.22 14.88 -13.16
C ALA A 228 0.30 13.71 -14.00
N ASN A 229 1.38 13.06 -13.54
CA ASN A 229 1.93 11.87 -14.18
C ASN A 229 0.97 10.66 -14.13
N GLU A 230 0.12 10.58 -13.11
CA GLU A 230 -0.82 9.46 -12.93
C GLU A 230 -2.16 9.72 -13.65
N VAL A 231 -2.76 10.88 -13.41
CA VAL A 231 -4.15 11.16 -13.81
C VAL A 231 -4.27 12.19 -14.95
N GLY A 232 -3.14 12.70 -15.44
CA GLY A 232 -3.08 13.78 -16.44
C GLY A 232 -3.09 15.17 -15.81
N GLY A 233 -2.40 16.12 -16.45
CA GLY A 233 -2.19 17.47 -15.92
C GLY A 233 -3.47 18.28 -15.72
N GLU A 234 -4.43 18.20 -16.63
CA GLU A 234 -5.71 18.92 -16.50
C GLU A 234 -6.51 18.43 -15.30
N LYS A 235 -6.57 17.10 -15.13
CA LYS A 235 -7.30 16.46 -14.03
C LYS A 235 -6.65 16.75 -12.68
N ALA A 236 -5.32 16.64 -12.61
CA ALA A 236 -4.56 17.02 -11.42
C ALA A 236 -4.80 18.48 -11.04
N ARG A 237 -4.82 19.41 -12.01
CA ARG A 237 -5.13 20.82 -11.78
C ARG A 237 -6.53 21.01 -11.23
N ALA A 238 -7.55 20.35 -11.80
CA ALA A 238 -8.92 20.43 -11.31
C ALA A 238 -9.06 19.94 -9.86
N TRP A 239 -8.34 18.86 -9.50
CA TRP A 239 -8.33 18.34 -8.13
C TRP A 239 -7.63 19.28 -7.15
N CYS A 240 -6.48 19.83 -7.53
CA CYS A 240 -5.78 20.86 -6.75
C CYS A 240 -6.65 22.11 -6.56
N HIS A 241 -7.35 22.56 -7.61
CA HIS A 241 -8.29 23.69 -7.53
C HIS A 241 -9.44 23.43 -6.57
N ALA A 242 -10.07 22.25 -6.66
CA ALA A 242 -11.13 21.85 -5.74
C ALA A 242 -10.64 21.84 -4.27
N PHE A 243 -9.40 21.44 -4.04
CA PHE A 243 -8.77 21.50 -2.72
C PHE A 243 -8.50 22.93 -2.25
N THR A 244 -7.87 23.77 -3.06
CA THR A 244 -7.53 25.16 -2.70
C THR A 244 -8.78 25.99 -2.46
N ASP A 245 -9.84 25.80 -3.26
CA ASP A 245 -11.14 26.45 -3.06
C ASP A 245 -11.78 26.01 -1.74
N GLN A 246 -11.76 24.72 -1.44
CA GLN A 246 -12.28 24.20 -0.18
C GLN A 246 -11.49 24.76 1.01
N TYR A 247 -10.17 24.86 0.89
CA TYR A 247 -9.28 25.39 1.92
C TYR A 247 -9.54 26.87 2.18
N LYS A 248 -9.60 27.70 1.13
CA LYS A 248 -9.92 29.13 1.20
C LYS A 248 -11.28 29.39 1.86
N ARG A 249 -12.30 28.59 1.52
CA ARG A 249 -13.67 28.76 2.06
C ARG A 249 -13.84 28.34 3.51
N ARG A 250 -13.11 27.31 3.97
CA ARG A 250 -13.27 26.74 5.32
C ARG A 250 -12.34 27.37 6.36
N GLY A 251 -11.32 28.13 5.93
CA GLY A 251 -10.23 28.52 6.81
C GLY A 251 -9.37 27.30 7.20
N ASN A 252 -8.18 27.53 7.75
CA ASN A 252 -7.24 26.47 8.14
C ASN A 252 -7.99 25.35 8.88
N PRO A 253 -8.16 24.16 8.28
CA PRO A 253 -8.75 23.05 9.01
C PRO A 253 -7.86 22.78 10.22
N PRO A 254 -8.42 22.44 11.39
CA PRO A 254 -7.60 22.09 12.54
C PRO A 254 -6.66 20.97 12.11
N LEU A 255 -5.37 21.29 12.07
CA LEU A 255 -4.33 20.29 11.91
C LEU A 255 -4.50 19.37 13.12
N PRO A 256 -4.60 18.03 12.93
CA PRO A 256 -4.63 17.15 14.07
C PRO A 256 -3.38 17.44 14.91
N ASP A 257 -3.54 17.68 16.22
CA ASP A 257 -2.44 17.83 17.18
C ASP A 257 -1.45 16.69 16.97
N ARG A 258 -0.33 16.98 16.32
CA ARG A 258 0.69 15.99 15.96
C ARG A 258 2.04 16.64 16.13
N ASP A 259 2.97 15.90 16.74
CA ASP A 259 4.38 16.24 16.92
C ASP A 259 5.18 16.26 15.58
N VAL A 260 4.53 16.63 14.47
CA VAL A 260 5.09 16.58 13.12
C VAL A 260 4.73 17.83 12.34
N ASP A 261 5.75 18.43 11.73
CA ASP A 261 5.61 19.54 10.79
C ASP A 261 4.89 19.08 9.53
N LEU A 262 3.58 19.31 9.50
CA LEU A 262 2.74 19.10 8.32
C LEU A 262 2.82 20.32 7.38
N PRO A 263 2.50 20.15 6.07
CA PRO A 263 2.41 21.25 5.13
C PRO A 263 1.63 22.45 5.69
N GLY A 264 2.29 23.61 5.76
CA GLY A 264 1.69 24.88 6.19
C GLY A 264 1.04 25.65 5.03
N LYS A 265 0.63 26.89 5.30
CA LYS A 265 0.04 27.79 4.29
C LYS A 265 0.96 27.97 3.07
N ASP A 266 2.25 28.20 3.30
CA ASP A 266 3.24 28.42 2.23
C ASP A 266 3.32 27.23 1.27
N TYR A 267 3.14 26.00 1.77
CA TYR A 267 3.10 24.81 0.94
C TYR A 267 1.87 24.80 0.02
N ILE A 268 0.73 25.23 0.55
CA ILE A 268 -0.55 25.23 -0.18
C ILE A 268 -0.54 26.32 -1.26
N ASP A 269 -0.01 27.49 -0.92
CA ASP A 269 0.16 28.59 -1.88
C ASP A 269 1.12 28.15 -3.01
N ALA A 270 2.25 27.55 -2.68
CA ALA A 270 3.18 27.00 -3.68
C ALA A 270 2.60 25.80 -4.48
N LEU A 271 1.68 25.02 -3.89
CA LEU A 271 0.95 23.97 -4.62
C LEU A 271 -0.04 24.58 -5.63
N ALA A 272 -0.71 25.68 -5.26
CA ALA A 272 -1.60 26.41 -6.16
C ALA A 272 -0.80 26.99 -7.35
N ASP A 273 0.34 27.62 -7.07
CA ASP A 273 1.25 28.13 -8.09
C ASP A 273 1.73 27.01 -9.03
N ALA A 274 2.14 25.86 -8.48
CA ALA A 274 2.57 24.70 -9.28
C ALA A 274 1.45 24.13 -10.16
N ALA A 275 0.20 24.22 -9.72
CA ALA A 275 -0.96 23.84 -10.50
C ALA A 275 -1.40 24.93 -11.52
N GLY A 276 -0.86 26.14 -11.42
CA GLY A 276 -1.22 27.30 -12.26
C GLY A 276 -2.58 27.90 -11.89
N LEU A 277 -2.83 28.07 -10.58
CA LEU A 277 -4.11 28.54 -10.01
C LEU A 277 -3.99 29.91 -9.34
#